data_AF-A0A803LYJ5-F1
#
_entry.id   AF-A0A803LYJ5-F1
#
_cell.length_a   1.000
_cell.length_b   1.000
_cell.length_c   1.000
_cell.angle_alpha   90.00
_cell.angle_beta   90.00
_cell.angle_gamma   90.00
#
_symmetry.space_group_name_H-M   'P 1'
#
loop_
_entity.id
_entity.type
_entity.pdbx_description
1 polymer ?
#
loop_
_entity_poly.entity_id
_entity_poly.type
_entity_poly.pdbx_seq_one_letter_code
_entity_poly.pdbx_strand_id
1 'polypeptide(L)' 'MGTSTGVSEVKVEDYVFPATVKAPGSDNSFFLAGAGNDSFFNNIGVRGIEIQGNFVKFTAIGVYLEETAISTFG' A
#
# COMPACT_ATOMS: atom_id res chain seq x y z
N MET A 1 0.67 23.00 13.93
CA MET A 1 1.59 22.32 12.98
C MET A 1 1.62 20.85 13.36
N GLY A 2 0.73 20.05 12.77
CA GLY A 2 0.66 18.61 13.06
C GLY A 2 1.86 17.91 12.45
N THR A 3 2.57 17.11 13.24
CA THR A 3 3.64 16.24 12.75
C THR A 3 3.02 15.24 11.77
N SER A 4 3.29 15.40 10.48
CA SER A 4 2.99 14.37 9.47
C SER A 4 3.73 13.10 9.89
N THR A 5 2.97 12.11 10.35
CA THR A 5 3.48 10.76 10.60
C THR A 5 4.06 10.26 9.28
N GLY A 6 5.37 10.04 9.23
CA GLY A 6 6.06 9.65 8.00
C GLY A 6 5.51 8.31 7.47
N VAL A 7 5.18 8.28 6.19
CA VAL A 7 4.79 7.05 5.49
C VAL A 7 6.03 6.17 5.33
N SER A 8 5.92 4.89 5.68
CA SER A 8 6.99 3.90 5.54
C SER A 8 6.71 2.94 4.39
N GLU A 9 7.76 2.27 3.92
CA GLU A 9 7.60 1.12 3.04
C GLU A 9 6.88 -0.04 3.75
N VAL A 10 6.27 -0.93 2.98
CA VAL A 10 5.62 -2.12 3.49
C VAL A 10 6.08 -3.33 2.70
N LYS A 11 6.56 -4.35 3.41
CA LYS A 11 6.88 -5.66 2.83
C LYS A 11 5.66 -6.57 2.92
N VAL A 12 5.28 -7.14 1.78
CA VAL A 12 4.20 -8.10 1.61
C VAL A 12 4.79 -9.37 1.03
N GLU A 13 4.84 -10.43 1.82
CA GLU A 13 5.64 -11.62 1.49
C GLU A 13 7.07 -11.21 1.14
N ASP A 14 7.55 -11.51 -0.07
CA ASP A 14 8.87 -11.13 -0.55
C ASP A 14 8.88 -9.86 -1.41
N TYR A 15 7.74 -9.20 -1.60
CA TYR A 15 7.62 -7.98 -2.38
C TYR A 15 7.63 -6.74 -1.48
N VAL A 16 8.44 -5.74 -1.85
CA VAL A 16 8.52 -4.47 -1.12
C VAL A 16 7.76 -3.40 -1.88
N PHE A 17 6.80 -2.77 -1.21
CA PHE A 17 6.15 -1.53 -1.64
C PHE A 17 6.91 -0.35 -1.01
N PRO A 18 7.65 0.46 -1.81
CA PRO A 18 8.33 1.64 -1.30
C PRO A 18 7.37 2.66 -0.71
N ALA A 19 7.84 3.50 0.22
CA ALA A 19 7.03 4.55 0.82
C ALA A 19 6.47 5.56 -0.19
N THR A 20 7.21 5.81 -1.28
CA THR A 20 6.85 6.75 -2.34
C THR A 20 7.23 6.23 -3.72
N VAL A 21 6.47 6.62 -4.74
CA VAL A 21 6.72 6.24 -6.15
C VAL A 21 6.40 7.40 -7.10
N LYS A 22 6.97 7.34 -8.31
CA LYS A 22 6.54 8.13 -9.47
C LYS A 22 5.89 7.23 -10.51
N ALA A 23 4.71 7.60 -10.96
CA ALA A 23 4.02 6.87 -12.01
C ALA A 23 4.67 7.14 -13.38
N PRO A 24 4.89 6.14 -14.26
CA PRO A 24 5.51 6.36 -15.56
C PRO A 24 4.78 7.36 -16.48
N GLY A 25 3.49 7.63 -16.22
CA GLY A 25 2.66 8.55 -17.00
C GLY A 25 2.36 9.89 -16.29
N SER A 26 3.07 10.22 -15.21
CA SER A 26 2.86 11.46 -14.46
C SER A 26 4.16 11.95 -13.82
N ASP A 27 4.30 13.27 -13.71
CA ASP A 27 5.40 13.86 -12.95
C ASP A 27 5.13 13.92 -11.44
N ASN A 28 3.90 13.60 -11.01
CA ASN A 28 3.45 13.67 -9.63
C ASN A 28 4.13 12.60 -8.75
N SER A 29 4.32 12.97 -7.49
CA SER A 29 4.75 12.05 -6.44
C SER A 29 3.54 11.43 -5.73
N PHE A 30 3.64 10.15 -5.44
CA PHE A 30 2.60 9.41 -4.71
C PHE A 30 3.20 8.74 -3.47
N PHE A 31 2.44 8.71 -2.39
CA PHE A 31 2.81 8.04 -1.14
C PHE A 31 2.01 6.75 -0.95
N LEU A 32 2.59 5.78 -0.25
CA LEU A 32 1.96 4.50 0.04
C LEU A 32 0.85 4.70 1.08
N ALA A 33 -0.41 4.66 0.64
CA ALA A 33 -1.55 4.79 1.53
C ALA A 33 -1.88 3.48 2.26
N GLY A 34 -1.51 2.34 1.66
CA GLY A 34 -1.61 1.04 2.29
C GLY A 34 -1.09 -0.07 1.39
N ALA A 35 -0.74 -1.20 1.99
CA ALA A 35 -0.40 -2.42 1.26
C ALA A 35 -0.93 -3.66 1.99
N GLY A 36 -1.22 -4.67 1.16
CA GLY A 36 -1.75 -5.98 1.50
C GLY A 36 -0.93 -6.76 2.52
N ASN A 37 -1.15 -6.73 3.83
CA ASN A 37 -0.53 -7.71 4.73
C ASN A 37 -1.58 -8.70 5.28
N ASP A 38 -1.12 -9.87 5.74
CA ASP A 38 -1.95 -10.87 6.42
C ASP A 38 -2.26 -10.49 7.88
N SER A 39 -1.68 -9.38 8.33
CA SER A 39 -1.89 -8.82 9.65
C SER A 39 -3.06 -7.85 9.65
N PHE A 40 -3.99 -8.00 10.59
CA PHE A 40 -5.18 -7.16 10.72
C PHE A 40 -4.87 -5.64 10.89
N PHE A 41 -3.62 -5.29 11.19
CA PHE A 41 -3.11 -3.93 11.20
C PHE A 41 -2.31 -3.64 9.91
N ASN A 42 -3.04 -3.36 8.83
CA ASN A 42 -2.81 -2.36 7.78
C ASN A 42 -3.88 -2.62 6.70
N ASN A 43 -4.72 -1.63 6.41
CA ASN A 43 -6.07 -1.76 5.83
C ASN A 43 -6.20 -2.35 4.40
N ILE A 44 -5.13 -2.92 3.83
CA ILE A 44 -5.20 -3.60 2.54
C ILE A 44 -4.85 -5.06 2.80
N GLY A 45 -5.65 -5.98 2.25
CA GLY A 45 -5.39 -7.41 2.32
C GLY A 45 -4.66 -7.91 1.07
N VAL A 46 -3.97 -9.04 1.20
CA VAL A 46 -3.48 -9.81 0.05
C VAL A 46 -4.66 -10.35 -0.77
N ARG A 47 -4.56 -10.36 -2.10
CA ARG A 47 -5.56 -11.04 -2.95
C ARG A 47 -5.13 -12.49 -3.17
N GLY A 48 -5.97 -13.40 -2.69
CA GLY A 48 -5.78 -14.84 -2.78
C GLY A 48 -7.10 -15.58 -3.01
N ILE A 49 -7.01 -16.88 -3.30
CA ILE A 49 -8.15 -17.78 -3.49
C ILE A 49 -7.92 -19.03 -2.63
N GLU A 50 -9.00 -19.57 -2.06
CA GLU A 50 -8.95 -20.83 -1.34
C GLU A 50 -8.86 -22.01 -2.30
N ILE A 51 -7.80 -22.82 -2.16
CA ILE A 51 -7.54 -24.01 -2.97
C ILE A 51 -7.31 -25.17 -2.01
N GLN A 52 -8.21 -26.15 -2.04
CA GLN A 52 -8.13 -27.35 -1.20
C GLN A 52 -8.03 -27.04 0.30
N GLY A 53 -8.77 -26.03 0.79
CA GLY A 53 -8.77 -25.61 2.19
C GLY A 53 -7.56 -24.77 2.61
N ASN A 54 -6.69 -24.40 1.66
CA ASN A 54 -5.56 -23.50 1.90
C ASN A 54 -5.81 -22.17 1.20
N PHE A 55 -5.65 -21.05 1.92
CA PHE A 55 -5.69 -19.74 1.30
C PHE A 55 -4.37 -19.46 0.55
N VAL A 56 -4.43 -19.50 -0.78
CA VAL A 56 -3.27 -19.29 -1.66
C VAL A 56 -3.22 -17.82 -2.07
N LYS A 57 -2.14 -17.13 -1.68
CA LYS A 57 -1.89 -15.72 -2.04
C LYS A 57 -1.32 -15.65 -3.45
N PHE A 58 -1.94 -14.86 -4.34
CA PHE A 58 -1.51 -14.72 -5.74
C PHE A 58 -0.84 -13.38 -6.02
N THR A 59 -1.38 -12.29 -5.45
CA THR A 59 -0.88 -10.95 -5.73
C THR A 59 -0.71 -10.14 -4.46
N ALA A 60 0.46 -9.52 -4.32
CA ALA A 60 0.71 -8.44 -3.39
C ALA A 60 0.16 -7.12 -3.98
N ILE A 61 -0.53 -6.30 -3.18
CA ILE A 61 -1.19 -5.07 -3.66
C ILE A 61 -0.80 -3.91 -2.76
N GLY A 62 -0.30 -2.84 -3.37
CA GLY A 62 -0.08 -1.54 -2.74
C GLY A 62 -0.95 -0.49 -3.41
N VAL A 63 -1.53 0.40 -2.63
CA VAL A 63 -2.30 1.55 -3.11
C VAL A 63 -1.53 2.82 -2.79
N TYR A 64 -1.26 3.60 -3.82
CA TYR A 64 -0.57 4.88 -3.74
C TYR A 64 -1.56 6.01 -4.01
N LEU A 65 -1.50 7.06 -3.20
CA LEU A 65 -2.30 8.27 -3.37
C LEU A 65 -1.38 9.46 -3.64
N GLU A 66 -1.85 10.41 -4.43
CA GLU A 66 -1.12 11.65 -4.67
C GLU A 66 -1.08 12.48 -3.38
N GLU A 67 0.01 13.21 -3.13
CA GLU A 67 0.17 14.03 -1.92
C GLU A 67 -0.97 15.03 -1.70
N THR A 68 -1.55 15.55 -2.78
CA THR A 68 -2.70 16.46 -2.75
C THR A 68 -3.94 15.84 -2.08
N ALA A 69 -4.07 14.51 -2.08
CA ALA A 69 -5.17 13.81 -1.43
C ALA A 69 -5.21 14.07 0.09
N ILE A 70 -4.05 14.30 0.73
CA ILE A 70 -3.98 14.59 2.18
C ILE A 70 -4.80 15.85 2.51
N SER A 71 -4.69 16.88 1.67
CA SER A 71 -5.37 18.17 1.86
C SER A 71 -6.88 18.13 1.62
N THR A 72 -7.40 17.07 0.97
CA THR A 72 -8.84 16.90 0.70
C THR A 72 -9.58 16.28 1.88
N PHE A 73 -8.87 15.62 2.80
CA PHE A 73 -9.43 14.95 3.98
C PHE A 73 -9.07 15.67 5.31
N GLY A 74 -8.48 16.86 5.24
CA GLY A 74 -8.02 17.66 6.39
C GLY A 74 -8.99 18.75 6.82
#